data_AF-A0A1Q4R200-F1
#
_entry.id   AF-A0A1Q4R200-F1
#
_cell.length_a   1.000
_cell.length_b   1.000
_cell.length_c   1.000
_cell.angle_alpha   90.00
_cell.angle_beta   90.00
_cell.angle_gamma   90.00
#
_symmetry.space_group_name_H-M   'P 1'
#
loop_
_entity.id
_entity.type
_entity.pdbx_description
1 polymer ?
#
loop_
_entity_poly.entity_id
_entity_poly.type
_entity_poly.pdbx_seq_one_letter_code
_entity_poly.pdbx_strand_id
1 'polypeptide(L)'
;MKYSAALSFAAIATCTTVGIAVAHQQPSTSVSPHPSANFIAHHHPAEVITHHQPTESLSHHQPTESFAHHKPDISVARNSTINWDTAPNDFNLRGKSGQYFSFNCPPGNADQPVWGTDIYTDGSSICAAAVHAGHLDAQSGGNITLELMGSQNYYEGSDRHGIETNSYGSWSGSFRFVKATE
;
A
#
# COMPACT_ATOMS: atom_id res chain seq x y z
N MET A 1 -12.26 -42.60 -55.52
CA MET A 1 -10.83 -42.41 -55.84
C MET A 1 -10.13 -42.28 -54.49
N LYS A 2 -9.81 -43.38 -53.79
CA LYS A 2 -8.61 -44.25 -53.88
C LYS A 2 -7.29 -43.45 -53.82
N TYR A 3 -6.54 -43.62 -52.73
CA TYR A 3 -5.08 -43.82 -52.55
C TYR A 3 -4.77 -43.54 -51.06
N SER A 4 -4.70 -44.53 -50.17
CA SER A 4 -3.64 -45.53 -49.94
C SER A 4 -2.60 -45.09 -48.90
N ALA A 5 -2.36 -46.01 -47.97
CA ALA A 5 -1.60 -45.90 -46.73
C ALA A 5 -0.07 -45.88 -46.88
N ALA A 6 0.63 -45.45 -45.83
CA ALA A 6 1.96 -45.96 -45.50
C ALA A 6 2.24 -45.83 -43.98
N LEU A 7 2.35 -46.99 -43.32
CA LEU A 7 3.01 -47.19 -42.03
C LEU A 7 4.53 -47.03 -42.20
N SER A 8 5.24 -46.50 -41.20
CA SER A 8 6.61 -46.92 -40.89
C SER A 8 7.00 -46.62 -39.44
N PHE A 9 7.67 -47.61 -38.87
CA PHE A 9 8.06 -47.77 -37.47
C PHE A 9 9.41 -47.10 -37.15
N ALA A 10 9.54 -46.74 -35.87
CA ALA A 10 10.73 -46.83 -35.01
C ALA A 10 12.05 -46.10 -35.37
N ALA A 11 12.48 -45.22 -34.47
CA ALA A 11 13.87 -45.20 -33.99
C ALA A 11 13.92 -44.60 -32.57
N ILE A 12 14.30 -45.45 -31.62
CA ILE A 12 14.56 -45.12 -30.21
C ILE A 12 16.00 -44.62 -30.15
N ALA A 13 16.23 -43.39 -29.68
CA ALA A 13 17.57 -42.88 -29.38
C ALA A 13 17.75 -42.81 -27.86
N THR A 14 18.29 -43.88 -27.28
CA THR A 14 18.77 -43.92 -25.90
C THR A 14 20.08 -43.12 -25.81
N CYS A 15 20.07 -42.00 -25.09
CA CYS A 15 21.27 -41.23 -24.78
C CYS A 15 21.95 -41.83 -23.54
N THR A 16 23.06 -42.54 -23.76
CA THR A 16 23.94 -43.03 -22.70
C THR A 16 25.13 -42.09 -22.59
N THR A 17 25.34 -41.44 -21.45
CA THR A 17 26.63 -40.79 -21.17
C THR A 17 27.04 -41.02 -19.71
N VAL A 18 28.03 -41.91 -19.61
CA VAL A 18 29.16 -42.05 -18.68
C VAL A 18 29.23 -41.03 -17.53
N GLY A 19 29.26 -41.57 -16.31
CA GLY A 19 29.58 -40.84 -15.09
C GLY A 19 31.07 -40.57 -14.90
N ILE A 20 31.37 -39.52 -14.14
CA ILE A 20 32.66 -39.32 -13.48
C ILE A 20 32.36 -39.01 -12.01
N ALA A 21 32.87 -39.86 -11.12
CA ALA A 21 32.85 -39.68 -9.69
C ALA A 21 33.95 -38.70 -9.26
N VAL A 22 33.63 -37.75 -8.38
CA VAL A 22 34.61 -37.03 -7.55
C VAL A 22 34.12 -37.05 -6.11
N ALA A 23 34.97 -37.54 -5.23
CA ALA A 23 34.73 -37.72 -3.81
C ALA A 23 35.45 -36.66 -2.98
N HIS A 24 34.95 -36.49 -1.75
CA HIS A 24 35.62 -35.97 -0.54
C HIS A 24 35.90 -34.46 -0.43
N GLN A 25 35.14 -33.75 0.41
CA GLN A 25 35.48 -33.50 1.83
C GLN A 25 34.53 -32.48 2.48
N GLN A 26 34.03 -32.84 3.68
CA GLN A 26 33.30 -31.95 4.60
C GLN A 26 34.24 -30.90 5.21
N PRO A 27 33.73 -29.72 5.62
CA PRO A 27 34.30 -28.96 6.71
C PRO A 27 33.49 -29.15 8.00
N SER A 28 34.11 -29.78 8.99
CA SER A 28 33.65 -29.80 10.39
C SER A 28 34.26 -28.61 11.14
N THR A 29 33.39 -27.92 11.91
CA THR A 29 33.60 -27.30 13.23
C THR A 29 34.77 -26.33 13.45
N SER A 30 34.46 -25.13 13.95
CA SER A 30 35.14 -24.62 15.16
C SER A 30 34.33 -23.51 15.83
N VAL A 31 33.73 -23.81 16.98
CA VAL A 31 33.35 -22.83 18.00
C VAL A 31 34.52 -22.77 18.97
N SER A 32 35.00 -21.58 19.32
CA SER A 32 35.93 -21.39 20.43
C SER A 32 35.55 -20.15 21.25
N PRO A 33 35.42 -20.29 22.59
CA PRO A 33 35.13 -19.21 23.53
C PRO A 33 36.42 -18.54 24.04
N HIS A 34 36.33 -17.27 24.47
CA HIS A 34 37.40 -16.59 25.21
C HIS A 34 37.06 -16.47 26.72
N PRO A 35 38.06 -16.68 27.63
CA PRO A 35 37.87 -16.72 29.08
C PRO A 35 38.16 -15.39 29.81
N SER A 36 38.06 -15.47 31.15
CA SER A 36 37.58 -14.52 32.15
C SER A 36 38.61 -13.70 32.96
N ALA A 37 38.07 -12.80 33.82
CA ALA A 37 38.54 -12.30 35.14
C ALA A 37 39.40 -11.00 35.16
N ASN A 38 39.38 -10.08 36.15
CA ASN A 38 38.97 -10.11 37.57
C ASN A 38 38.94 -8.67 38.20
N PHE A 39 38.42 -8.54 39.44
CA PHE A 39 38.87 -7.65 40.57
C PHE A 39 37.94 -6.57 41.20
N ILE A 40 37.17 -6.99 42.22
CA ILE A 40 36.99 -6.53 43.63
C ILE A 40 37.16 -5.04 44.07
N ALA A 41 36.03 -4.49 44.58
CA ALA A 41 35.71 -3.61 45.73
C ALA A 41 36.39 -2.23 45.99
N HIS A 42 35.57 -1.21 46.36
CA HIS A 42 35.70 -0.37 47.59
C HIS A 42 34.48 0.58 47.84
N HIS A 43 34.14 0.73 49.13
CA HIS A 43 33.13 1.51 49.89
C HIS A 43 32.84 3.00 49.58
N HIS A 44 31.59 3.49 49.77
CA HIS A 44 31.07 4.24 50.96
C HIS A 44 29.57 4.63 50.81
N PRO A 45 28.81 4.87 51.91
CA PRO A 45 27.37 5.16 51.94
C PRO A 45 27.04 6.66 52.17
N ALA A 46 25.83 7.10 51.81
CA ALA A 46 25.13 8.21 52.48
C ALA A 46 23.63 8.16 52.14
N GLU A 47 22.81 7.99 53.18
CA GLU A 47 21.37 8.22 53.12
C GLU A 47 21.07 9.73 53.11
N VAL A 48 20.14 10.20 52.27
CA VAL A 48 19.27 11.34 52.59
C VAL A 48 17.89 11.09 52.00
N ILE A 49 16.92 10.90 52.87
CA ILE A 49 15.49 11.00 52.57
C ILE A 49 15.17 12.49 52.42
N THR A 50 14.70 12.90 51.25
CA THR A 50 13.90 14.13 51.14
C THR A 50 12.66 13.83 50.31
N HIS A 51 11.51 13.77 50.99
CA HIS A 51 10.21 13.77 50.36
C HIS A 51 9.98 15.13 49.70
N HIS A 52 9.90 15.19 48.37
CA HIS A 52 9.21 16.27 47.67
C HIS A 52 8.24 15.70 46.65
N GLN A 53 7.01 16.20 46.80
CA GLN A 53 5.75 15.95 46.13
C GLN A 53 5.85 15.83 44.60
N PRO A 54 5.03 14.98 43.93
CA PRO A 54 4.87 15.08 42.49
C PRO A 54 4.16 16.40 42.19
N THR A 55 4.89 17.36 41.63
CA THR A 55 4.28 18.53 40.98
C THR A 55 3.60 18.02 39.71
N GLU A 56 2.29 18.21 39.63
CA GLU A 56 1.51 17.97 38.42
C GLU A 56 2.11 18.77 37.25
N SER A 57 2.85 18.09 36.36
CA SER A 57 3.13 18.61 35.03
C SER A 57 2.07 18.06 34.09
N LEU A 58 0.99 18.83 33.96
CA LEU A 58 0.18 18.87 32.75
C LEU A 58 1.08 19.25 31.58
N SER A 59 1.66 18.28 30.89
CA SER A 59 2.01 18.34 29.48
C SER A 59 2.66 17.04 29.06
N HIS A 60 2.43 16.65 27.80
CA HIS A 60 2.95 15.47 27.11
C HIS A 60 2.02 14.25 27.10
N HIS A 61 0.79 14.47 26.61
CA HIS A 61 0.16 13.49 25.73
C HIS A 61 -0.31 14.20 24.45
N GLN A 62 0.64 14.57 23.60
CA GLN A 62 0.39 14.48 22.16
C GLN A 62 0.99 13.14 21.76
N PRO A 63 0.19 12.14 21.32
CA PRO A 63 0.79 11.02 20.63
C PRO A 63 1.41 11.57 19.35
N THR A 64 2.73 11.44 19.30
CA THR A 64 3.55 11.60 18.11
C THR A 64 2.96 10.76 16.99
N GLU A 65 2.39 11.44 15.98
CA GLU A 65 2.53 11.13 14.56
C GLU A 65 2.72 9.64 14.25
N SER A 66 1.63 8.87 14.26
CA SER A 66 1.62 7.51 13.71
C SER A 66 1.57 7.58 12.18
N PHE A 67 2.69 7.89 11.56
CA PHE A 67 2.90 7.61 10.13
C PHE A 67 3.27 6.13 9.97
N ALA A 68 2.52 5.45 9.09
CA ALA A 68 2.73 4.11 8.56
C ALA A 68 2.37 2.89 9.47
N HIS A 69 1.25 2.22 9.10
CA HIS A 69 0.93 0.78 9.21
C HIS A 69 -0.42 0.38 9.84
N HIS A 70 -1.30 1.32 10.19
CA HIS A 70 -2.71 0.97 10.37
C HIS A 70 -3.53 1.41 9.17
N LYS A 71 -3.96 0.44 8.37
CA LYS A 71 -4.92 0.63 7.29
C LYS A 71 -6.21 1.20 7.89
N PRO A 72 -6.64 2.42 7.55
CA PRO A 72 -7.85 3.00 8.13
C PRO A 72 -9.07 2.12 7.82
N ASP A 73 -9.87 1.83 8.86
CA ASP A 73 -11.11 1.08 8.74
C ASP A 73 -12.18 1.87 7.98
N ILE A 74 -13.17 1.16 7.43
CA ILE A 74 -14.34 1.71 6.73
C ILE A 74 -15.07 2.79 7.53
N SER A 75 -15.04 2.70 8.87
CA SER A 75 -15.62 3.70 9.77
C SER A 75 -14.92 5.06 9.68
N VAL A 76 -13.64 5.08 9.30
CA VAL A 76 -12.84 6.29 9.06
C VAL A 76 -13.16 6.86 7.68
N ALA A 77 -13.66 6.09 6.71
CA ALA A 77 -13.94 6.61 5.37
C ALA A 77 -15.20 7.52 5.27
N ARG A 78 -15.84 7.88 6.40
CA ARG A 78 -16.94 8.84 6.44
C ARG A 78 -16.47 10.19 6.94
N ASN A 79 -16.35 11.13 6.00
CA ASN A 79 -16.07 12.54 6.24
C ASN A 79 -14.68 12.80 6.84
N SER A 80 -13.74 11.87 6.67
CA SER A 80 -12.38 12.07 7.16
C SER A 80 -11.55 12.93 6.24
N THR A 81 -10.68 13.73 6.86
CA THR A 81 -9.60 14.43 6.15
C THR A 81 -8.57 13.40 5.67
N ILE A 82 -8.22 13.48 4.39
CA ILE A 82 -7.28 12.57 3.72
C ILE A 82 -6.10 13.35 3.11
N ASN A 83 -5.04 12.64 2.75
CA ASN A 83 -3.92 13.25 2.03
C ASN A 83 -4.14 13.15 0.52
N TRP A 84 -3.37 13.91 -0.25
CA TRP A 84 -3.46 13.92 -1.71
C TRP A 84 -3.06 12.58 -2.33
N ASP A 85 -2.16 11.81 -1.72
CA ASP A 85 -1.77 10.47 -2.18
C ASP A 85 -2.79 9.37 -1.86
N THR A 86 -3.79 9.67 -1.04
CA THR A 86 -4.74 8.68 -0.55
C THR A 86 -5.65 8.16 -1.68
N ALA A 87 -5.73 6.84 -1.81
CA ALA A 87 -6.58 6.15 -2.76
C ALA A 87 -7.65 5.29 -2.06
N PRO A 88 -8.77 4.94 -2.72
CA PRO A 88 -9.81 4.11 -2.10
C PRO A 88 -9.34 2.71 -1.69
N ASN A 89 -8.34 2.15 -2.37
CA ASN A 89 -7.77 0.84 -2.06
C ASN A 89 -7.04 0.81 -0.69
N ASP A 90 -6.56 1.96 -0.21
CA ASP A 90 -5.94 2.15 1.11
C ASP A 90 -6.93 1.93 2.26
N PHE A 91 -8.24 2.00 2.00
CA PHE A 91 -9.30 1.74 2.98
C PHE A 91 -9.90 0.33 2.87
N ASN A 92 -9.35 -0.53 2.01
CA ASN A 92 -9.82 -1.89 1.76
C ASN A 92 -11.27 -1.94 1.29
N LEU A 93 -11.69 -0.97 0.49
CA LEU A 93 -13.10 -0.81 0.12
C LEU A 93 -13.54 -1.71 -1.04
N ARG A 94 -12.68 -2.64 -1.48
CA ARG A 94 -13.02 -3.60 -2.54
C ARG A 94 -14.21 -4.45 -2.12
N GLY A 95 -15.11 -4.72 -3.07
CA GLY A 95 -16.36 -5.43 -2.83
C GLY A 95 -17.48 -4.59 -2.20
N LYS A 96 -17.28 -3.28 -2.02
CA LYS A 96 -18.30 -2.33 -1.53
C LYS A 96 -18.94 -1.53 -2.66
N SER A 97 -19.05 -2.11 -3.84
CA SER A 97 -19.68 -1.47 -5.00
C SER A 97 -21.12 -1.03 -4.67
N GLY A 98 -21.50 0.16 -5.13
CA GLY A 98 -22.77 0.83 -4.82
C GLY A 98 -22.82 1.52 -3.46
N GLN A 99 -21.74 1.49 -2.66
CA GLN A 99 -21.64 2.26 -1.43
C GLN A 99 -21.00 3.63 -1.68
N TYR A 100 -21.41 4.59 -0.86
CA TYR A 100 -20.95 5.97 -0.91
C TYR A 100 -20.01 6.27 0.25
N PHE A 101 -18.93 6.99 -0.05
CA PHE A 101 -17.95 7.44 0.91
C PHE A 101 -17.69 8.92 0.71
N SER A 102 -17.51 9.64 1.82
CA SER A 102 -17.24 11.08 1.78
C SER A 102 -15.88 11.34 2.39
N PHE A 103 -15.10 12.22 1.77
CA PHE A 103 -13.75 12.55 2.22
C PHE A 103 -13.56 14.06 2.15
N ASN A 104 -12.73 14.57 3.06
CA ASN A 104 -12.31 15.96 3.04
C ASN A 104 -10.88 16.06 2.51
N CYS A 105 -10.74 16.73 1.37
CA CYS A 105 -9.45 17.03 0.76
C CYS A 105 -8.94 18.38 1.29
N PRO A 106 -7.71 18.44 1.84
CA PRO A 106 -7.10 19.70 2.20
C PRO A 106 -6.71 20.50 0.94
N PRO A 107 -6.61 21.84 1.04
CA PRO A 107 -5.89 22.65 0.07
C PRO A 107 -4.53 22.05 -0.26
N GLY A 108 -4.18 21.97 -1.54
CA GLY A 108 -2.87 21.44 -1.92
C GLY A 108 -2.68 21.25 -3.41
N ASN A 109 -1.73 20.39 -3.75
CA ASN A 109 -1.31 20.18 -5.12
C ASN A 109 -1.92 18.89 -5.70
N ALA A 110 -2.46 19.00 -6.90
CA ALA A 110 -3.11 17.91 -7.62
C ALA A 110 -2.14 17.06 -8.48
N ASP A 111 -0.84 17.18 -8.24
CA ASP A 111 0.22 16.39 -8.87
C ASP A 111 0.26 14.97 -8.28
N GLN A 112 -0.79 14.20 -8.51
CA GLN A 112 -0.92 12.81 -8.06
C GLN A 112 -1.41 11.94 -9.21
N PRO A 113 -1.00 10.67 -9.26
CA PRO A 113 -1.37 9.80 -10.35
C PRO A 113 -2.87 9.46 -10.30
N VAL A 114 -3.51 9.60 -11.45
CA VAL A 114 -4.92 9.29 -11.66
C VAL A 114 -5.06 8.48 -12.94
N TRP A 115 -5.92 7.46 -12.91
CA TRP A 115 -6.25 6.64 -14.06
C TRP A 115 -7.74 6.64 -14.33
N GLY A 116 -8.10 7.00 -15.56
CA GLY A 116 -9.49 7.07 -16.01
C GLY A 116 -10.09 8.48 -16.02
N THR A 117 -11.35 8.51 -16.46
CA THR A 117 -12.13 9.73 -16.71
C THR A 117 -13.58 9.44 -16.36
N ASP A 118 -14.17 10.24 -15.48
CA ASP A 118 -15.51 10.07 -14.89
C ASP A 118 -15.67 8.79 -14.03
N ILE A 119 -15.04 7.69 -14.45
CA ILE A 119 -14.80 6.46 -13.70
C ILE A 119 -13.29 6.30 -13.55
N TYR A 120 -12.84 6.22 -12.31
CA TYR A 120 -11.43 6.15 -11.93
C TYR A 120 -11.11 4.80 -11.30
N THR A 121 -9.88 4.32 -11.41
CA THR A 121 -9.44 3.09 -10.72
C THR A 121 -9.45 3.29 -9.21
N ASP A 122 -9.72 2.25 -8.41
CA ASP A 122 -9.63 2.33 -6.93
C ASP A 122 -8.22 2.59 -6.38
N GLY A 123 -7.21 2.68 -7.26
CA GLY A 123 -5.85 3.09 -6.92
C GLY A 123 -5.48 4.53 -7.30
N SER A 124 -6.43 5.30 -7.86
CA SER A 124 -6.21 6.71 -8.18
C SER A 124 -6.31 7.58 -6.93
N SER A 125 -5.55 8.68 -6.90
CA SER A 125 -5.71 9.73 -5.88
C SER A 125 -7.14 10.26 -5.87
N ILE A 126 -7.78 10.25 -4.70
CA ILE A 126 -9.16 10.72 -4.53
C ILE A 126 -9.24 12.23 -4.83
N CYS A 127 -8.34 13.02 -4.26
CA CYS A 127 -8.39 14.48 -4.39
C CYS A 127 -8.03 14.96 -5.79
N ALA A 128 -6.98 14.39 -6.42
CA ALA A 128 -6.62 14.76 -7.79
C ALA A 128 -7.68 14.33 -8.81
N ALA A 129 -8.28 13.15 -8.64
CA ALA A 129 -9.41 12.72 -9.47
C ALA A 129 -10.63 13.65 -9.30
N ALA A 130 -10.85 14.19 -8.09
CA ALA A 130 -11.95 15.12 -7.84
C ALA A 130 -11.74 16.47 -8.55
N VAL A 131 -10.50 16.97 -8.59
CA VAL A 131 -10.13 18.16 -9.36
C VAL A 131 -10.32 17.90 -10.85
N HIS A 132 -9.79 16.77 -11.36
CA HIS A 132 -9.98 16.37 -12.76
C HIS A 132 -11.46 16.29 -13.16
N ALA A 133 -12.32 15.76 -12.27
CA ALA A 133 -13.76 15.68 -12.48
C ALA A 133 -14.50 17.02 -12.33
N GLY A 134 -13.83 18.09 -11.85
CA GLY A 134 -14.45 19.38 -11.58
C GLY A 134 -15.33 19.42 -10.32
N HIS A 135 -15.15 18.46 -9.41
CA HIS A 135 -15.87 18.39 -8.13
C HIS A 135 -15.14 19.12 -6.99
N LEU A 136 -13.87 19.47 -7.18
CA LEU A 136 -13.02 20.05 -6.16
C LEU A 136 -12.12 21.13 -6.78
N ASP A 137 -11.95 22.26 -6.09
CA ASP A 137 -10.88 23.22 -6.37
C ASP A 137 -9.65 22.87 -5.52
N ALA A 138 -8.49 22.69 -6.16
CA ALA A 138 -7.28 22.23 -5.47
C ALA A 138 -6.78 23.23 -4.41
N GLN A 139 -6.97 24.53 -4.65
CA GLN A 139 -6.48 25.58 -3.75
C GLN A 139 -7.38 25.78 -2.54
N SER A 140 -8.67 25.48 -2.66
CA SER A 140 -9.65 25.61 -1.58
C SER A 140 -9.81 24.29 -0.81
N GLY A 141 -9.55 23.15 -1.44
CA GLY A 141 -9.93 21.85 -0.90
C GLY A 141 -11.46 21.74 -0.74
N GLY A 142 -11.93 20.79 0.08
CA GLY A 142 -13.36 20.63 0.32
C GLY A 142 -13.80 19.19 0.58
N ASN A 143 -15.11 19.03 0.79
CA ASN A 143 -15.73 17.71 0.94
C ASN A 143 -16.14 17.18 -0.43
N ILE A 144 -15.82 15.92 -0.68
CA ILE A 144 -16.25 15.19 -1.87
C ILE A 144 -17.00 13.93 -1.46
N THR A 145 -17.87 13.45 -2.34
CA THR A 145 -18.54 12.17 -2.18
C THR A 145 -18.30 11.33 -3.42
N LEU A 146 -17.86 10.09 -3.20
CA LEU A 146 -17.67 9.11 -4.25
C LEU A 146 -18.56 7.89 -4.03
N GLU A 147 -18.93 7.26 -5.14
CA GLU A 147 -19.56 5.96 -5.17
C GLU A 147 -18.51 4.94 -5.63
N LEU A 148 -18.35 3.85 -4.89
CA LEU A 148 -17.52 2.74 -5.33
C LEU A 148 -18.24 1.91 -6.37
N MET A 149 -17.50 1.44 -7.35
CA MET A 149 -17.98 0.63 -8.46
C MET A 149 -17.22 -0.70 -8.50
N GLY A 150 -17.79 -1.66 -9.23
CA GLY A 150 -17.10 -2.92 -9.52
C GLY A 150 -16.02 -2.75 -10.58
N SER A 151 -15.37 -3.86 -10.94
CA SER A 151 -14.33 -3.88 -11.97
C SER A 151 -14.78 -3.29 -13.31
N GLN A 152 -13.89 -2.55 -13.97
CA GLN A 152 -14.03 -2.17 -15.38
C GLN A 152 -12.95 -2.84 -16.23
N ASN A 153 -13.24 -2.98 -17.52
CA ASN A 153 -12.32 -3.59 -18.48
C ASN A 153 -11.31 -2.58 -19.06
N TYR A 154 -11.62 -1.29 -18.99
CA TYR A 154 -10.80 -0.21 -19.53
C TYR A 154 -11.15 1.10 -18.84
N TYR A 155 -10.14 1.97 -18.69
CA TYR A 155 -10.24 3.32 -18.17
C TYR A 155 -9.57 4.24 -19.18
N GLU A 156 -10.32 5.20 -19.71
CA GLU A 156 -9.79 6.17 -20.67
C GLU A 156 -9.20 7.35 -19.93
N GLY A 157 -7.93 7.67 -20.18
CA GLY A 157 -7.27 8.88 -19.69
C GLY A 157 -7.70 10.12 -20.47
N SER A 158 -7.69 11.28 -19.82
CA SER A 158 -7.98 12.56 -20.46
C SER A 158 -7.27 13.71 -19.75
N ASP A 159 -7.31 14.89 -20.34
CA ASP A 159 -6.89 16.13 -19.68
C ASP A 159 -8.13 16.99 -19.40
N ARG A 160 -8.41 17.27 -18.12
CA ARG A 160 -9.51 18.13 -17.67
C ARG A 160 -9.12 18.91 -16.42
N HIS A 161 -9.57 20.16 -16.34
CA HIS A 161 -9.34 21.04 -15.19
C HIS A 161 -7.85 21.15 -14.79
N GLY A 162 -6.95 21.05 -15.77
CA GLY A 162 -5.50 21.14 -15.56
C GLY A 162 -4.86 19.86 -14.99
N ILE A 163 -5.57 18.73 -14.98
CA ILE A 163 -5.08 17.43 -14.55
C ILE A 163 -5.07 16.49 -15.76
N GLU A 164 -3.91 15.90 -16.06
CA GLU A 164 -3.78 14.83 -17.04
C GLU A 164 -3.92 13.47 -16.33
N THR A 165 -4.80 12.61 -16.84
CA THR A 165 -4.99 11.24 -16.32
C THR A 165 -4.54 10.21 -17.33
N ASN A 166 -4.13 9.04 -16.83
CA ASN A 166 -3.61 7.96 -17.64
C ASN A 166 -4.72 6.97 -18.02
N SER A 167 -4.65 6.43 -19.23
CA SER A 167 -5.45 5.26 -19.58
C SER A 167 -4.95 4.02 -18.84
N TYR A 168 -5.85 3.09 -18.52
CA TYR A 168 -5.50 1.82 -17.90
C TYR A 168 -6.38 0.67 -18.42
N GLY A 169 -5.84 -0.54 -18.38
CA GLY A 169 -6.56 -1.76 -18.77
C GLY A 169 -7.56 -2.23 -17.72
N SER A 170 -7.87 -3.53 -17.73
CA SER A 170 -8.80 -4.11 -16.76
C SER A 170 -8.30 -3.95 -15.33
N TRP A 171 -9.18 -3.51 -14.44
CA TRP A 171 -8.86 -3.33 -13.03
C TRP A 171 -10.08 -3.63 -12.14
N SER A 172 -9.82 -4.23 -10.98
CA SER A 172 -10.85 -4.91 -10.17
C SER A 172 -11.76 -3.99 -9.35
N GLY A 173 -11.43 -2.70 -9.20
CA GLY A 173 -12.22 -1.75 -8.44
C GLY A 173 -12.21 -0.37 -9.08
N SER A 174 -13.31 0.35 -8.95
CA SER A 174 -13.41 1.70 -9.52
C SER A 174 -14.20 2.60 -8.59
N PHE A 175 -14.20 3.89 -8.88
CA PHE A 175 -15.08 4.85 -8.24
C PHE A 175 -15.46 5.96 -9.20
N ARG A 176 -16.54 6.66 -8.88
CA ARG A 176 -16.97 7.89 -9.54
C ARG A 176 -17.41 8.91 -8.52
N PHE A 177 -17.34 10.19 -8.87
CA PHE A 177 -17.89 11.24 -8.03
C PHE A 177 -19.39 11.37 -8.22
N VAL A 178 -20.07 11.68 -7.13
CA VAL A 178 -21.48 12.06 -7.15
C VAL A 178 -21.60 13.45 -6.56
N LYS A 179 -22.58 14.22 -7.03
CA LYS A 179 -22.88 15.50 -6.39
C LYS A 179 -23.41 15.21 -4.99
N ALA A 180 -22.93 15.96 -4.00
CA ALA A 180 -23.59 15.98 -2.70
C ALA A 180 -25.03 16.47 -2.95
N THR A 181 -26.00 15.62 -2.63
CA THR A 181 -27.42 16.03 -2.60
C THR A 181 -27.58 17.05 -1.49
N GLU A 182 -27.90 18.29 -1.86
CA GLU A 182 -28.28 19.39 -0.96
C GLU A 182 -29.60 19.10 -0.23
#